data_AF-A0A1J3K870-F1
#
_entry.id   AF-A0A1J3K870-F1
#
_cell.length_a   1.000
_cell.length_b   1.000
_cell.length_c   1.000
_cell.angle_alpha   90.00
_cell.angle_beta   90.00
_cell.angle_gamma   90.00
#
_symmetry.space_group_name_H-M   'P 1'
#
loop_
_entity.id
_entity.type
_entity.pdbx_description
1 polymer ?
#
loop_
_entity_poly.entity_id
_entity_poly.type
_entity_poly.pdbx_seq_one_letter_code
_entity_poly.pdbx_strand_id
1 'polypeptide(L)'
;GGRGEDGRPPQMQPVRSLSRRMTRAGTMMIDHPNEDESAIDSELVPSSLAAIAPVLRVANDIETDNPRVAYLCRFHAFEKAHRMDPTSSGRGVRQFKTYLLHKLEKEEETTVPMLAKSDPREIQMYYQKFYEDNIKDGEGKKTPEEMAKLYQIAT
;
A
#
# COMPACT_ATOMS: atom_id res chain seq x y z
N GLY A 1 -61.81 12.24 -57.88
CA GLY A 1 -61.42 12.14 -56.46
C GLY A 1 -60.36 11.06 -56.33
N GLY A 2 -59.32 11.32 -55.54
CA GLY A 2 -58.12 10.47 -55.28
C GLY A 2 -57.00 10.75 -56.28
N ARG A 3 -55.84 11.40 -56.01
CA ARG A 3 -54.94 11.48 -54.83
C ARG A 3 -54.63 10.10 -54.24
N GLY A 4 -53.42 9.54 -54.26
CA GLY A 4 -52.12 10.00 -54.75
C GLY A 4 -51.05 8.92 -54.47
N GLU A 5 -49.97 9.00 -55.25
CA GLU A 5 -48.57 8.72 -54.92
C GLU A 5 -48.06 7.29 -54.61
N ASP A 6 -47.20 6.86 -55.53
CA ASP A 6 -46.14 5.87 -55.41
C ASP A 6 -45.30 6.00 -54.12
N GLY A 7 -44.95 4.86 -53.52
CA GLY A 7 -44.05 4.83 -52.37
C GLY A 7 -43.41 3.47 -52.16
N ARG A 8 -42.47 3.08 -53.03
CA ARG A 8 -41.54 1.97 -52.73
C ARG A 8 -40.62 2.40 -51.58
N PRO A 9 -40.48 1.62 -50.49
CA PRO A 9 -39.47 1.91 -49.49
C PRO A 9 -38.07 1.57 -50.03
N PRO A 10 -37.07 2.45 -49.88
CA PRO A 10 -35.69 2.15 -50.26
C PRO A 10 -35.08 1.16 -49.26
N GLN A 11 -34.47 0.09 -49.79
CA GLN A 11 -33.53 -0.74 -49.05
C GLN A 11 -32.30 0.10 -48.68
N MET A 12 -32.05 0.26 -47.38
CA MET A 12 -30.77 0.74 -46.85
C MET A 12 -30.16 -0.32 -45.93
N GLN A 13 -28.88 -0.52 -46.18
CA GLN A 13 -28.00 -1.59 -45.73
C GLN A 13 -27.64 -1.46 -44.23
N PRO A 14 -27.09 -2.51 -43.60
CA PRO A 14 -27.09 -2.62 -42.14
C PRO A 14 -26.09 -1.66 -41.51
N VAL A 15 -26.59 -0.82 -40.61
CA VAL A 15 -25.73 -0.07 -39.68
C VAL A 15 -25.06 -1.07 -38.74
N ARG A 16 -23.77 -1.30 -38.97
CA ARG A 16 -22.87 -2.00 -38.04
C ARG A 16 -22.83 -1.21 -36.73
N SER A 17 -23.69 -1.56 -35.79
CA SER A 17 -23.45 -1.23 -34.39
C SER A 17 -22.29 -2.09 -33.93
N LEU A 18 -21.11 -1.47 -33.82
CA LEU A 18 -19.98 -1.96 -33.06
C LEU A 18 -20.43 -2.04 -31.59
N SER A 19 -21.19 -3.08 -31.25
CA SER A 19 -21.41 -3.49 -29.87
C SER A 19 -20.08 -4.08 -29.41
N ARG A 20 -19.20 -3.18 -28.98
CA ARG A 20 -17.86 -3.46 -28.50
C ARG A 20 -18.03 -4.30 -27.24
N ARG A 21 -17.88 -5.60 -27.44
CA ARG A 21 -17.60 -6.65 -26.45
C ARG A 21 -17.00 -6.06 -25.17
N MET A 22 -17.84 -5.77 -24.18
CA MET A 22 -17.39 -5.65 -22.80
C MET A 22 -17.30 -7.08 -22.31
N THR A 23 -16.16 -7.71 -22.58
CA THR A 23 -15.76 -8.91 -21.84
C THR A 23 -15.81 -8.50 -20.37
N ARG A 24 -16.78 -9.00 -19.60
CA ARG A 24 -16.74 -8.94 -18.14
C ARG A 24 -15.46 -9.66 -17.75
N ALA A 25 -14.37 -8.92 -17.61
CA ALA A 25 -13.20 -9.40 -16.91
C ALA A 25 -13.71 -9.78 -15.53
N GLY A 26 -13.62 -11.07 -15.22
CA GLY A 26 -14.05 -11.59 -13.93
C GLY A 26 -13.37 -10.79 -12.84
N THR A 27 -14.16 -10.38 -11.85
CA THR A 27 -13.62 -10.06 -10.53
C THR A 27 -12.92 -11.32 -10.06
N MET A 28 -11.61 -11.42 -10.32
CA MET A 28 -10.76 -12.36 -9.61
C MET A 28 -10.81 -11.91 -8.15
N MET A 29 -11.63 -12.59 -7.36
CA MET A 29 -11.44 -12.63 -5.92
C MET A 29 -10.08 -13.29 -5.74
N ILE A 30 -9.02 -12.49 -5.60
CA ILE A 30 -7.71 -12.98 -5.19
C ILE A 30 -7.83 -13.20 -3.68
N ASP A 31 -8.38 -14.35 -3.33
CA ASP A 31 -8.13 -15.00 -2.06
C ASP A 31 -6.88 -15.86 -2.27
N HIS A 32 -5.70 -15.23 -2.13
CA HIS A 32 -4.44 -15.95 -2.00
C HIS A 32 -3.83 -15.48 -0.67
N PRO A 33 -4.11 -16.19 0.44
CA PRO A 33 -3.37 -15.94 1.65
C PRO A 33 -1.97 -16.53 1.50
N ASN A 34 -0.99 -15.70 1.86
CA ASN A 34 0.34 -16.05 2.32
C ASN A 34 1.46 -16.19 1.27
N GLU A 35 2.58 -15.55 1.64
CA GLU A 35 3.98 -15.68 1.19
C GLU A 35 4.55 -14.55 0.31
N ASP A 36 3.75 -13.85 -0.51
CA ASP A 36 4.23 -12.70 -1.32
C ASP A 36 3.80 -11.31 -0.80
N GLU A 37 3.14 -11.22 0.36
CA GLU A 37 2.58 -9.96 0.88
C GLU A 37 3.63 -8.89 1.24
N SER A 38 4.87 -9.28 1.57
CA SER A 38 5.94 -8.37 2.01
C SER A 38 6.68 -7.72 0.83
N ALA A 39 6.93 -8.45 -0.26
CA ALA A 39 7.55 -7.91 -1.47
C ALA A 39 6.64 -6.91 -2.21
N ILE A 40 5.33 -7.07 -2.04
CA ILE A 40 4.30 -6.32 -2.76
C ILE A 40 4.09 -4.90 -2.17
N ASP A 41 4.38 -4.66 -0.89
CA ASP A 41 4.09 -3.37 -0.23
C ASP A 41 4.84 -2.16 -0.81
N SER A 42 6.10 -2.35 -1.22
CA SER A 42 6.96 -1.27 -1.71
C SER A 42 6.80 -0.98 -3.20
N GLU A 43 6.43 -2.00 -4.00
CA GLU A 43 6.17 -1.85 -5.44
C GLU A 43 4.76 -1.29 -5.73
N LEU A 44 3.83 -1.46 -4.79
CA LEU A 44 2.48 -0.92 -4.90
C LEU A 44 2.35 0.57 -4.56
N VAL A 45 3.42 1.23 -4.09
CA VAL A 45 3.35 2.64 -3.68
C VAL A 45 3.13 3.52 -4.92
N PRO A 46 2.01 4.25 -5.00
CA PRO A 46 1.78 5.19 -6.09
C PRO A 46 2.86 6.26 -6.13
N SER A 47 3.23 6.74 -7.32
CA SER A 47 4.29 7.74 -7.48
C SER A 47 4.03 9.03 -6.70
N SER A 48 2.77 9.43 -6.54
CA SER A 48 2.34 10.56 -5.70
C SER A 48 2.64 10.38 -4.21
N LEU A 49 2.88 9.13 -3.77
CA LEU A 49 3.18 8.74 -2.40
C LEU A 49 4.60 8.22 -2.22
N ALA A 50 5.50 8.39 -3.20
CA ALA A 50 6.87 7.84 -3.15
C ALA A 50 7.65 8.16 -1.85
N ALA A 51 7.30 9.25 -1.16
CA ALA A 51 7.86 9.63 0.14
C ALA A 51 7.56 8.67 1.32
N ILE A 52 6.64 7.70 1.15
CA ILE A 52 6.35 6.66 2.16
C ILE A 52 7.07 5.34 1.86
N ALA A 53 7.53 5.12 0.62
CA ALA A 53 8.18 3.86 0.23
C ALA A 53 9.42 3.50 1.08
N PRO A 54 10.29 4.45 1.51
CA PRO A 54 11.37 4.11 2.44
C PRO A 54 10.88 3.55 3.78
N VAL A 55 9.74 4.04 4.29
CA VAL A 55 9.19 3.58 5.57
C VAL A 55 8.68 2.14 5.44
N LEU A 56 8.02 1.81 4.33
CA LEU A 56 7.52 0.45 4.08
C LEU A 56 8.67 -0.54 3.86
N ARG A 57 9.75 -0.13 3.19
CA ARG A 57 10.95 -0.98 3.07
C ARG A 57 11.55 -1.31 4.44
N VAL A 58 11.71 -0.30 5.30
CA VAL A 58 12.19 -0.52 6.67
C VAL A 58 11.22 -1.42 7.44
N ALA A 59 9.91 -1.24 7.29
CA ALA A 59 8.92 -2.09 7.95
C ALA A 59 9.06 -3.56 7.55
N ASN A 60 9.34 -3.84 6.28
CA ASN A 60 9.60 -5.20 5.80
C ASN A 60 10.91 -5.77 6.35
N ASP A 61 11.97 -4.96 6.44
CA ASP A 61 13.27 -5.41 6.97
C ASP A 61 13.16 -5.79 8.46
N ILE A 62 12.34 -5.07 9.25
CA ILE A 62 12.19 -5.31 10.69
C ILE A 62 11.12 -6.34 11.03
N GLU A 63 10.28 -6.75 10.07
CA GLU A 63 9.15 -7.67 10.28
C GLU A 63 9.59 -9.01 10.89
N THR A 64 10.73 -9.53 10.47
CA THR A 64 11.29 -10.78 11.00
C THR A 64 11.81 -10.65 12.43
N ASP A 65 12.26 -9.45 12.80
CA ASP A 65 12.90 -9.20 14.10
C ASP A 65 11.91 -8.75 15.17
N ASN A 66 11.00 -7.85 14.80
CA ASN A 66 9.92 -7.38 15.65
C ASN A 66 8.68 -7.03 14.79
N PRO A 67 7.73 -7.96 14.65
CA PRO A 67 6.54 -7.76 13.82
C PRO A 67 5.64 -6.65 14.38
N ARG A 68 5.67 -6.38 15.69
CA ARG A 68 4.91 -5.27 16.27
C ARG A 68 5.46 -3.91 15.84
N VAL A 69 6.78 -3.75 15.78
CA VAL A 69 7.40 -2.50 15.30
C VAL A 69 7.20 -2.34 13.78
N ALA A 70 7.24 -3.43 13.01
CA ALA A 70 6.88 -3.42 11.58
C ALA A 70 5.47 -2.88 11.35
N TYR A 71 4.49 -3.40 12.09
CA TYR A 71 3.11 -2.91 12.08
C TYR A 71 3.03 -1.40 12.36
N LEU A 72 3.73 -0.92 13.40
CA LEU A 72 3.74 0.51 13.74
C LEU A 72 4.37 1.38 12.64
N CYS A 73 5.41 0.89 11.96
CA CYS A 73 5.98 1.57 10.80
C CYS A 73 5.00 1.63 9.62
N ARG A 74 4.28 0.54 9.33
CA ARG A 74 3.22 0.51 8.29
C ARG A 74 2.07 1.45 8.63
N PHE A 75 1.66 1.51 9.90
CA PHE A 75 0.63 2.43 10.39
C PHE A 75 1.04 3.89 10.17
N HIS A 76 2.28 4.25 10.52
CA HIS A 76 2.81 5.58 10.26
C HIS A 76 2.85 5.92 8.76
N ALA A 77 3.22 4.96 7.91
CA ALA A 77 3.20 5.14 6.46
C ALA A 77 1.77 5.40 5.94
N PHE A 78 0.77 4.71 6.48
CA PHE A 78 -0.64 4.93 6.16
C PHE A 78 -1.12 6.32 6.57
N GLU A 79 -0.82 6.78 7.78
CA GLU A 79 -1.16 8.14 8.23
C GLU A 79 -0.52 9.21 7.34
N LYS A 80 0.75 9.02 6.98
CA LYS A 80 1.46 9.92 6.07
C LYS A 80 0.83 9.93 4.68
N ALA A 81 0.44 8.77 4.14
CA ALA A 81 -0.30 8.68 2.89
C ALA A 81 -1.68 9.37 2.98
N HIS A 82 -2.36 9.26 4.12
CA HIS A 82 -3.61 9.95 4.36
C HIS A 82 -3.43 11.47 4.37
N ARG A 83 -2.40 11.99 5.05
CA ARG A 83 -2.07 13.42 5.08
C ARG A 83 -1.69 13.97 3.70
N MET A 84 -0.99 13.20 2.89
CA MET A 84 -0.54 13.62 1.54
C MET A 84 -1.68 13.72 0.53
N ASP A 85 -2.70 12.85 0.62
CA ASP A 85 -3.88 12.90 -0.26
C ASP A 85 -5.15 12.50 0.49
N PRO A 86 -5.71 13.38 1.34
CA PRO A 86 -6.85 13.04 2.19
C PRO A 86 -8.06 12.54 1.40
N THR A 87 -8.27 13.09 0.21
CA THR A 87 -9.37 12.73 -0.69
C THR A 87 -9.15 11.45 -1.48
N SER A 88 -7.94 10.89 -1.44
CA SER A 88 -7.53 9.72 -2.25
C SER A 88 -7.79 9.91 -3.75
N SER A 89 -7.49 11.10 -4.24
CA SER A 89 -7.73 11.55 -5.62
C SER A 89 -6.62 11.15 -6.60
N GLY A 90 -5.42 10.85 -6.08
CA GLY A 90 -4.27 10.42 -6.87
C GLY A 90 -4.49 9.05 -7.52
N ARG A 91 -3.90 8.85 -8.70
CA ARG A 91 -4.00 7.57 -9.42
C ARG A 91 -3.49 6.43 -8.52
N GLY A 92 -4.34 5.42 -8.30
CA GLY A 92 -4.00 4.24 -7.50
C GLY A 92 -3.95 4.48 -5.98
N VAL A 93 -4.07 5.72 -5.50
CA VAL A 93 -3.96 6.05 -4.06
C VAL A 93 -5.06 5.39 -3.24
N ARG A 94 -6.30 5.41 -3.73
CA ARG A 94 -7.42 4.76 -3.03
C ARG A 94 -7.20 3.25 -2.88
N GLN A 95 -6.78 2.58 -3.95
CA GLN A 95 -6.51 1.14 -3.94
C GLN A 95 -5.38 0.81 -2.96
N PHE A 96 -4.28 1.57 -3.03
CA PHE A 96 -3.14 1.43 -2.13
C PHE A 96 -3.55 1.61 -0.65
N LYS A 97 -4.32 2.65 -0.33
CA LYS A 97 -4.80 2.87 1.05
C LYS A 97 -5.73 1.77 1.53
N THR A 98 -6.66 1.33 0.69
CA THR A 98 -7.55 0.22 1.04
C THR A 98 -6.77 -1.06 1.32
N TYR A 99 -5.78 -1.38 0.48
CA TYR A 99 -4.90 -2.53 0.69
C TYR A 99 -4.13 -2.41 2.01
N LEU A 100 -3.44 -1.28 2.22
CA LEU A 100 -2.63 -1.07 3.42
C LEU A 100 -3.48 -1.07 4.69
N LEU A 101 -4.71 -0.54 4.64
CA LEU A 101 -5.62 -0.57 5.78
C LEU A 101 -6.03 -2.00 6.15
N HIS A 102 -6.44 -2.83 5.19
CA HIS A 102 -6.80 -4.22 5.47
C HIS A 102 -5.63 -5.03 6.02
N LYS A 103 -4.42 -4.76 5.52
CA LYS A 103 -3.20 -5.37 6.06
C LYS A 103 -2.98 -4.96 7.51
N LEU A 104 -3.12 -3.67 7.83
CA LEU A 104 -3.01 -3.18 9.20
C LEU A 104 -4.05 -3.79 10.14
N GLU A 105 -5.31 -3.93 9.71
CA GLU A 105 -6.35 -4.60 10.50
C GLU A 105 -5.95 -6.04 10.87
N LYS A 106 -5.40 -6.80 9.91
CA LYS A 106 -4.91 -8.17 10.14
C LYS A 106 -3.68 -8.19 11.05
N GLU A 107 -2.74 -7.27 10.85
CA GLU A 107 -1.53 -7.15 11.67
C GLU A 107 -1.83 -6.70 13.10
N GLU A 108 -2.85 -5.88 13.32
CA GLU A 108 -3.25 -5.45 14.67
C GLU A 108 -3.67 -6.64 15.54
N GLU A 109 -4.37 -7.62 14.95
CA GLU A 109 -4.80 -8.84 15.64
C GLU A 109 -3.66 -9.86 15.82
N THR A 110 -2.77 -9.95 14.83
CA THR A 110 -1.72 -11.00 14.79
C THR A 110 -0.43 -10.58 15.47
N THR A 111 -0.14 -9.28 15.57
CA THR A 111 1.08 -8.76 16.19
C THR A 111 0.82 -8.34 17.63
N VAL A 112 1.57 -8.94 18.56
CA VAL A 112 1.51 -8.61 19.99
C VAL A 112 2.83 -7.96 20.40
N PRO A 113 2.83 -6.89 21.22
CA PRO A 113 4.04 -6.34 21.82
C PRO A 113 4.86 -7.43 22.53
N MET A 114 6.15 -7.53 22.19
CA MET A 114 7.05 -8.57 22.70
C MET A 114 8.01 -8.06 23.77
N LEU A 115 8.44 -6.80 23.66
CA LEU A 115 9.46 -6.17 24.50
C LEU A 115 8.84 -5.31 25.63
N ALA A 116 7.62 -4.82 25.44
CA ALA A 116 6.94 -3.94 26.37
C ALA A 116 5.43 -4.16 26.38
N LYS A 117 4.74 -3.53 27.35
CA LYS A 117 3.27 -3.58 27.47
C LYS A 117 2.57 -2.51 26.61
N SER A 118 3.30 -1.69 25.86
CA SER A 118 2.76 -0.54 25.15
C SER A 118 3.61 -0.22 23.92
N ASP A 119 2.96 0.17 22.83
CA ASP A 119 3.59 0.42 21.53
C ASP A 119 4.74 1.45 21.55
N PRO A 120 4.62 2.61 22.24
CA PRO A 120 5.73 3.57 22.28
C PRO A 120 6.98 2.99 22.96
N ARG A 121 6.77 2.13 23.96
CA ARG A 121 7.85 1.52 24.73
C ARG A 121 8.43 0.30 24.00
N GLU A 122 7.61 -0.41 23.22
CA GLU A 122 8.05 -1.45 22.29
C GLU A 122 9.06 -0.89 21.29
N ILE A 123 8.73 0.24 20.66
CA ILE A 123 9.62 0.95 19.72
C ILE A 123 10.93 1.36 20.40
N GLN A 124 10.86 1.94 21.60
CA GLN A 124 12.05 2.38 22.34
C GLN A 124 12.97 1.20 22.68
N MET A 125 12.40 0.10 23.20
CA MET A 125 13.16 -1.09 23.56
C MET A 125 13.77 -1.77 22.33
N TYR A 126 13.03 -1.83 21.22
CA TYR A 126 13.55 -2.33 19.96
C TYR A 126 14.73 -1.49 19.46
N TYR A 127 14.62 -0.16 19.50
CA TYR A 127 15.70 0.72 19.08
C TYR A 127 16.94 0.60 19.97
N GLN A 128 16.75 0.49 21.28
CA GLN A 128 17.85 0.23 22.22
C GLN A 128 18.54 -1.09 21.89
N LYS A 129 17.78 -2.17 21.71
CA LYS A 129 18.31 -3.49 21.33
C LYS A 129 19.06 -3.43 20.00
N PHE A 130 18.45 -2.82 18.99
CA PHE A 130 19.06 -2.63 17.67
C PHE A 130 20.39 -1.86 17.78
N TYR A 131 20.45 -0.79 18.58
CA TYR A 131 21.68 -0.02 18.81
C TYR A 131 22.76 -0.85 19.51
N GLU A 132 22.39 -1.62 20.54
CA GLU A 132 23.33 -2.50 21.24
C GLU A 132 23.87 -3.61 20.33
N ASP A 133 22.99 -4.27 19.56
CA ASP A 133 23.36 -5.35 18.62
C ASP A 133 24.23 -4.81 17.46
N ASN A 134 23.97 -3.59 16.96
CA ASN A 134 24.75 -2.98 15.87
C ASN A 134 26.08 -2.36 16.34
N ILE A 135 26.26 -2.06 17.64
CA ILE A 135 27.48 -1.39 18.15
C ILE A 135 28.37 -2.31 18.98
N LYS A 136 27.82 -3.31 19.70
CA LYS A 136 28.63 -4.24 20.49
C LYS A 136 29.18 -5.42 19.67
N ASP A 137 28.45 -5.91 18.67
CA ASP A 137 28.84 -7.13 17.91
C ASP A 137 29.48 -6.85 16.55
N GLY A 138 29.70 -5.57 16.19
CA GLY A 138 30.68 -5.16 15.19
C GLY A 138 30.47 -5.67 13.77
N GLU A 139 29.66 -4.96 12.97
CA GLU A 139 29.87 -4.83 11.52
C GLU A 139 29.20 -3.54 11.04
N GLY A 140 29.99 -2.49 10.79
CA GLY A 140 29.51 -1.14 10.51
C GLY A 140 28.63 -1.05 9.26
N LYS A 141 27.31 -0.96 9.45
CA LYS A 141 26.38 -0.70 8.33
C LYS A 141 25.83 0.72 8.27
N LYS A 142 25.73 1.47 9.37
CA LYS A 142 25.25 2.86 9.35
C LYS A 142 25.95 3.72 10.40
N THR A 143 26.41 4.90 9.98
CA THR A 143 27.15 5.83 10.84
C THR A 143 26.20 6.60 11.75
N PRO A 144 26.69 7.12 12.90
CA PRO A 144 25.88 7.97 13.80
C PRO A 144 25.23 9.17 13.08
N GLU A 145 25.85 9.64 12.00
CA GLU A 145 25.36 10.75 11.16
C GLU A 145 24.09 10.38 10.37
N GLU A 146 23.95 9.13 9.92
CA GLU A 146 22.73 8.66 9.24
C GLU A 146 21.56 8.48 10.21
N MET A 147 21.85 8.10 11.46
CA MET A 147 20.85 7.99 12.53
C MET A 147 20.33 9.36 12.97
N ALA A 148 21.19 10.38 13.02
CA ALA A 148 20.78 11.76 13.31
C ALA A 148 19.85 12.32 12.22
N LYS A 149 20.09 11.98 10.95
CA LYS A 149 19.18 12.33 9.85
C LYS A 149 17.81 11.66 10.00
N LEU A 150 17.76 10.38 10.38
CA LEU A 150 16.49 9.69 10.61
C LEU A 150 15.68 10.31 11.75
N TYR A 151 16.35 10.76 12.82
CA TYR A 151 15.69 11.44 13.95
C TYR A 151 15.14 12.82 13.56
N GLN A 152 15.87 13.60 12.74
CA GLN A 152 15.37 14.88 12.22
C GLN A 152 14.17 14.73 11.27
N ILE A 153 14.04 13.60 10.57
CA ILE A 153 12.90 13.35 9.67
C ILE A 153 11.66 12.90 10.46
N ALA A 154 11.85 12.42 11.70
CA ALA A 154 10.79 11.96 12.59
C ALA A 154 10.23 13.05 13.53
N THR A 155 10.74 14.29 13.46
CA THR A 155 10.20 15.49 14.14
C THR A 155 9.54 16.41 13.12
#